data_AF-A0A7K1TMC8-F1
#
_entry.id   AF-A0A7K1TMC8-F1
#
_cell.length_a   1.000
_cell.length_b   1.000
_cell.length_c   1.000
_cell.angle_alpha   90.00
_cell.angle_beta   90.00
_cell.angle_gamma   90.00
#
_symmetry.space_group_name_H-M   'P 1'
#
loop_
_entity.id
_entity.type
_entity.pdbx_description
1 polymer ?
#
loop_
_entity_poly.entity_id
_entity_poly.type
_entity_poly.pdbx_seq_one_letter_code
_entity_poly.pdbx_strand_id
1 'polypeptide(L)'
;MTLDPPITHTLSLLDAALRTLGGHQLADEQVFALDREVSQPYYQRFVLANPTPMHLAVWFEVATAGTSFYIDRSAELPAWSYAWIQENPSTFQAEICVLFSSHILVEHSGNRTVLRLFGTQGVQLRQFTFTQGLALNFFRKHHFTLYPPLIS
;
A
#
# COMPACT_ATOMS: atom_id res chain seq x y z
N MET A 1 -10.71 18.72 15.22
CA MET A 1 -9.37 19.08 14.70
C MET A 1 -9.46 19.12 13.19
N THR A 2 -8.95 20.17 12.56
CA THR A 2 -8.97 20.32 11.10
C THR A 2 -7.70 19.71 10.53
N LEU A 3 -7.81 18.85 9.52
CA LEU A 3 -6.67 18.26 8.84
C LEU A 3 -5.96 19.31 7.98
N ASP A 4 -4.66 19.13 7.77
CA ASP A 4 -3.91 20.01 6.88
C ASP A 4 -4.42 19.86 5.42
N PRO A 5 -4.37 20.94 4.60
CA PRO A 5 -4.87 20.89 3.22
C PRO A 5 -4.21 19.81 2.36
N PRO A 6 -2.88 19.55 2.45
CA PRO A 6 -2.25 18.44 1.72
C PRO A 6 -2.82 17.08 2.07
N ILE A 7 -3.04 16.83 3.36
CA ILE A 7 -3.64 15.58 3.85
C ILE A 7 -5.05 15.43 3.29
N THR A 8 -5.87 16.46 3.44
CA THR A 8 -7.26 16.45 2.97
C THR A 8 -7.34 16.18 1.46
N HIS A 9 -6.47 16.83 0.67
CA HIS A 9 -6.39 16.61 -0.76
C HIS A 9 -6.02 15.17 -1.11
N THR A 10 -4.94 14.64 -0.52
CA THR A 10 -4.49 13.28 -0.83
C THR A 10 -5.48 12.22 -0.39
N LEU A 11 -6.11 12.39 0.79
CA LEU A 11 -7.19 11.50 1.25
C LEU A 11 -8.39 11.53 0.28
N SER A 12 -8.73 12.70 -0.27
CA SER A 12 -9.83 12.79 -1.25
C SER A 12 -9.54 12.01 -2.55
N LEU A 13 -8.28 12.00 -2.99
CA LEU A 13 -7.86 11.23 -4.16
C LEU A 13 -7.87 9.73 -3.89
N LEU A 14 -7.39 9.31 -2.71
CA LEU A 14 -7.46 7.93 -2.25
C LEU A 14 -8.92 7.45 -2.17
N ASP A 15 -9.79 8.22 -1.53
CA ASP A 15 -11.21 7.88 -1.39
C ASP A 15 -11.89 7.76 -2.75
N ALA A 16 -11.60 8.69 -3.67
CA ALA A 16 -12.10 8.60 -5.04
C ALA A 16 -11.58 7.36 -5.78
N ALA A 17 -10.31 6.97 -5.60
CA ALA A 17 -9.78 5.73 -6.17
C ALA A 17 -10.48 4.48 -5.61
N LEU A 18 -10.66 4.40 -4.28
CA LEU A 18 -11.36 3.30 -3.61
C LEU A 18 -12.81 3.17 -4.08
N ARG A 19 -13.51 4.28 -4.30
CA ARG A 19 -14.88 4.27 -4.83
C ARG A 19 -14.95 3.61 -6.21
N THR A 20 -13.91 3.72 -7.03
CA THR A 20 -13.88 3.03 -8.34
C THR A 20 -13.75 1.50 -8.21
N LEU A 21 -13.26 1.00 -7.08
CA LEU A 21 -13.02 -0.43 -6.82
C LEU A 21 -14.18 -1.13 -6.11
N GLY A 22 -15.41 -0.64 -6.23
CA GLY A 22 -16.59 -1.26 -5.59
C GLY A 22 -17.29 -0.40 -4.54
N GLY A 23 -17.07 0.93 -4.56
CA GLY A 23 -17.77 1.86 -3.67
C GLY A 23 -17.20 1.95 -2.25
N HIS A 24 -16.03 1.38 -2.01
CA HIS A 24 -15.30 1.49 -0.75
C HIS A 24 -14.88 2.95 -0.49
N GLN A 25 -14.79 3.31 0.79
CA GLN A 25 -14.36 4.63 1.25
C GLN A 25 -13.41 4.47 2.42
N LEU A 26 -12.51 5.43 2.62
CA LEU A 26 -11.60 5.44 3.77
C LEU A 26 -12.34 5.54 5.10
N ALA A 27 -13.52 6.18 5.09
CA ALA A 27 -14.39 6.27 6.25
C ALA A 27 -15.10 4.95 6.58
N ASP A 28 -15.19 4.03 5.62
CA ASP A 28 -15.73 2.70 5.81
C ASP A 28 -14.59 1.77 6.24
N GLU A 29 -14.37 1.71 7.56
CA GLU A 29 -13.27 1.02 8.24
C GLU A 29 -13.27 -0.53 8.05
N GLN A 30 -13.91 -1.04 6.98
CA GLN A 30 -14.01 -2.47 6.67
C GLN A 30 -12.71 -3.05 6.09
N VAL A 31 -11.96 -2.27 5.32
CA VAL A 31 -10.71 -2.72 4.69
C VAL A 31 -9.50 -2.11 5.38
N PHE A 32 -9.53 -0.80 5.61
CA PHE A 32 -8.50 -0.08 6.35
C PHE A 32 -9.13 0.76 7.45
N ALA A 33 -8.58 0.68 8.64
CA ALA A 33 -8.97 1.48 9.78
C ALA A 33 -7.92 2.57 10.05
N LEU A 34 -8.38 3.75 10.44
CA LEU A 34 -7.50 4.82 10.88
C LEU A 34 -6.88 4.45 12.23
N ASP A 35 -5.55 4.45 12.31
CA ASP A 35 -4.81 4.29 13.56
C ASP A 35 -4.88 5.60 14.36
N ARG A 36 -5.87 5.71 15.25
CA ARG A 36 -6.16 6.93 16.01
C ARG A 36 -5.12 7.24 17.08
N GLU A 37 -4.30 6.27 17.47
CA GLU A 37 -3.25 6.48 18.48
C GLU A 37 -2.05 7.21 17.88
N VAL A 38 -1.74 6.93 16.61
CA VAL A 38 -0.60 7.52 15.90
C VAL A 38 -1.01 8.73 15.06
N SER A 39 -2.25 8.77 14.55
CA SER A 39 -2.69 9.81 13.61
C SER A 39 -2.83 11.19 14.24
N GLN A 40 -2.35 12.20 13.51
CA GLN A 40 -2.31 13.63 13.85
C GLN A 40 -2.78 14.48 12.65
N PRO A 41 -3.14 15.76 12.81
CA PRO A 41 -3.65 16.59 11.70
C PRO A 41 -2.75 16.67 10.44
N TYR A 42 -1.44 16.51 10.60
CA TYR A 42 -0.42 16.55 9.55
C TYR A 42 0.06 15.15 9.10
N TYR A 43 -0.50 14.08 9.67
CA TYR A 43 -0.07 12.71 9.48
C TYR A 43 -1.19 11.71 9.80
N GLN A 44 -1.60 10.90 8.84
CA GLN A 44 -2.66 9.91 9.02
C GLN A 44 -2.11 8.53 8.65
N ARG A 45 -2.29 7.55 9.53
CA ARG A 45 -1.90 6.16 9.29
C ARG A 45 -3.13 5.27 9.22
N PHE A 46 -3.20 4.47 8.17
CA PHE A 46 -4.26 3.52 7.94
C PHE A 46 -3.69 2.11 7.92
N VAL A 47 -4.24 1.23 8.77
CA VAL A 47 -3.83 -0.17 8.89
C VAL A 47 -4.96 -1.07 8.42
N LEU A 48 -4.65 -2.28 7.95
CA LEU A 48 -5.70 -3.25 7.61
C LEU A 48 -6.66 -3.47 8.78
N ALA A 49 -7.96 -3.38 8.49
CA ALA A 49 -9.00 -3.71 9.45
C ALA A 49 -9.03 -5.23 9.66
N ASN A 50 -9.15 -5.67 10.92
CA ASN A 50 -9.23 -7.08 11.31
C ASN A 50 -8.13 -7.98 10.68
N PRO A 51 -6.84 -7.69 10.94
CA PRO A 51 -5.75 -8.48 10.35
C PRO A 51 -5.82 -9.94 10.82
N THR A 52 -5.88 -10.88 9.87
CA THR A 52 -5.73 -12.30 10.17
C THR A 52 -4.27 -12.72 9.95
N PRO A 53 -3.77 -13.79 10.59
CA PRO A 53 -2.41 -14.28 10.37
C PRO A 53 -2.08 -14.66 8.92
N MET A 54 -3.11 -14.89 8.09
CA MET A 54 -2.97 -15.24 6.67
C MET A 54 -3.05 -14.03 5.73
N HIS A 55 -3.39 -12.84 6.25
CA HIS A 55 -3.42 -11.63 5.44
C HIS A 55 -2.02 -11.06 5.26
N LEU A 56 -1.80 -10.49 4.08
CA LEU A 56 -0.64 -9.67 3.80
C LEU A 56 -0.61 -8.51 4.78
N ALA A 57 0.51 -8.30 5.47
CA ALA A 57 0.66 -7.13 6.31
C ALA A 57 0.75 -5.88 5.42
N VAL A 58 -0.30 -5.05 5.44
CA VAL A 58 -0.36 -3.79 4.67
C VAL A 58 -0.80 -2.63 5.57
N TRP A 59 -0.15 -1.49 5.42
CA TRP A 59 -0.61 -0.21 5.92
C TRP A 59 -0.12 0.90 5.00
N PHE A 60 -0.71 2.08 5.11
CA PHE A 60 -0.22 3.25 4.39
C PHE A 60 -0.34 4.50 5.26
N GLU A 61 0.46 5.49 4.88
CA GLU A 61 0.64 6.72 5.63
C GLU A 61 0.47 7.90 4.69
N VAL A 62 -0.31 8.89 5.12
CA VAL A 62 -0.52 10.15 4.40
C VAL A 62 0.04 11.25 5.29
N ALA A 63 1.10 11.89 4.86
CA ALA A 63 1.76 12.99 5.53
C ALA A 63 1.68 14.26 4.66
N THR A 64 1.94 15.43 5.25
CA THR A 64 2.00 16.68 4.49
C THR A 64 3.05 16.65 3.37
N ALA A 65 4.11 15.86 3.56
CA ALA A 65 5.15 15.64 2.57
C ALA A 65 4.75 14.68 1.44
N GLY A 66 3.74 13.83 1.62
CA GLY A 66 3.43 12.78 0.65
C GLY A 66 2.67 11.57 1.20
N THR A 67 2.75 10.45 0.50
CA THR A 67 2.10 9.19 0.87
C THR A 67 3.04 8.03 0.67
N SER A 68 3.07 7.11 1.64
CA SER A 68 3.89 5.90 1.59
C SER A 68 3.03 4.67 1.84
N PHE A 69 3.20 3.64 1.02
CA PHE A 69 2.57 2.33 1.19
C PHE A 69 3.58 1.30 1.69
N TYR A 70 3.17 0.50 2.67
CA TYR A 70 3.99 -0.53 3.28
C TYR A 70 3.35 -1.89 3.06
N ILE A 71 4.09 -2.77 2.39
CA ILE A 71 3.67 -4.14 2.12
C ILE A 71 4.69 -5.09 2.74
N ASP A 72 4.21 -6.12 3.42
CA ASP A 72 5.03 -7.20 3.99
C ASP A 72 6.17 -6.70 4.92
N ARG A 73 5.81 -5.73 5.78
CA ARG A 73 6.65 -5.18 6.87
C ARG A 73 7.98 -4.52 6.46
N SER A 74 8.32 -4.52 5.17
CA SER A 74 9.71 -4.36 4.72
C SER A 74 9.87 -3.47 3.49
N ALA A 75 8.76 -3.14 2.83
CA ALA A 75 8.76 -2.47 1.53
C ALA A 75 7.90 -1.21 1.59
N GLU A 76 8.54 -0.08 1.88
CA GLU A 76 7.96 1.25 1.66
C GLU A 76 7.96 1.54 0.15
N LEU A 77 7.02 0.99 -0.61
CA LEU A 77 6.81 1.41 -1.98
C LEU A 77 5.38 1.09 -2.44
N PRO A 78 4.80 1.98 -3.25
CA PRO A 78 5.35 3.28 -3.69
C PRO A 78 5.26 4.38 -2.62
N ALA A 79 6.21 5.33 -2.69
CA ALA A 79 6.19 6.58 -1.93
C ALA A 79 6.09 7.76 -2.90
N TRP A 80 5.08 8.61 -2.73
CA TRP A 80 4.81 9.75 -3.60
C TRP A 80 4.86 11.04 -2.81
N SER A 81 5.67 12.00 -3.26
CA SER A 81 5.67 13.33 -2.65
C SER A 81 4.35 14.05 -2.93
N TYR A 82 3.94 14.94 -2.04
CA TYR A 82 2.73 15.73 -2.23
C TYR A 82 2.76 16.54 -3.53
N ALA A 83 3.91 17.14 -3.87
CA ALA A 83 4.09 17.85 -5.13
C ALA A 83 3.80 16.96 -6.35
N TRP A 84 4.32 15.72 -6.35
CA TRP A 84 4.06 14.77 -7.42
C TRP A 84 2.58 14.38 -7.50
N ILE A 85 1.91 14.17 -6.36
CA ILE A 85 0.49 13.84 -6.28
C ILE A 85 -0.36 14.98 -6.88
N GLN A 86 -0.03 16.24 -6.55
CA GLN A 86 -0.73 17.40 -7.10
C GLN A 86 -0.57 17.53 -8.62
N GLU A 87 0.62 17.24 -9.13
CA GLU A 87 0.91 17.32 -10.57
C GLU A 87 0.34 16.12 -11.35
N ASN A 88 0.17 14.97 -10.69
CA ASN A 88 -0.18 13.68 -11.33
C ASN A 88 -1.36 12.96 -10.66
N PRO A 89 -2.50 13.63 -10.40
CA PRO A 89 -3.58 13.05 -9.58
C PRO A 89 -4.19 11.80 -10.22
N SER A 90 -4.41 11.78 -11.53
CA SER A 90 -4.97 10.62 -12.22
C SER A 90 -4.02 9.42 -12.20
N THR A 91 -2.71 9.65 -12.35
CA THR A 91 -1.70 8.59 -12.27
C THR A 91 -1.63 8.03 -10.86
N PHE A 92 -1.63 8.89 -9.85
CA PHE A 92 -1.68 8.48 -8.44
C PHE A 92 -2.89 7.58 -8.19
N GLN A 93 -4.09 8.01 -8.58
CA GLN A 93 -5.30 7.21 -8.42
C GLN A 93 -5.23 5.87 -9.14
N ALA A 94 -4.70 5.83 -10.36
CA ALA A 94 -4.53 4.58 -11.10
C ALA A 94 -3.59 3.60 -10.38
N GLU A 95 -2.47 4.09 -9.82
CA GLU A 95 -1.56 3.24 -9.03
C GLU A 95 -2.23 2.74 -7.74
N ILE A 96 -3.01 3.58 -7.05
CA ILE A 96 -3.82 3.15 -5.91
C ILE A 96 -4.80 2.05 -6.33
N CYS A 97 -5.53 2.23 -7.44
CA CYS A 97 -6.43 1.20 -7.94
C CYS A 97 -5.71 -0.12 -8.18
N VAL A 98 -4.52 -0.07 -8.80
CA VAL A 98 -3.68 -1.26 -9.02
C VAL A 98 -3.25 -1.90 -7.70
N LEU A 99 -2.78 -1.14 -6.71
CA LEU A 99 -2.32 -1.68 -5.43
C LEU A 99 -3.41 -2.44 -4.69
N PHE A 100 -4.63 -1.90 -4.67
CA PHE A 100 -5.73 -2.49 -3.90
C PHE A 100 -6.43 -3.65 -4.62
N SER A 101 -6.51 -3.62 -5.96
CA SER A 101 -7.22 -4.64 -6.75
C SER A 101 -6.33 -5.78 -7.28
N SER A 102 -5.00 -5.68 -7.14
CA SER A 102 -4.09 -6.72 -7.65
C SER A 102 -3.96 -7.90 -6.69
N HIS A 103 -3.78 -9.09 -7.24
CA HIS A 103 -3.19 -10.19 -6.49
C HIS A 103 -1.71 -9.88 -6.26
N ILE A 104 -1.22 -10.10 -5.04
CA ILE A 104 0.15 -9.73 -4.65
C ILE A 104 0.93 -11.00 -4.37
N LEU A 105 1.92 -11.30 -5.21
CA LEU A 105 2.90 -12.36 -4.96
C LEU A 105 4.09 -11.75 -4.23
N VAL A 106 4.38 -12.27 -3.04
CA VAL A 106 5.57 -11.94 -2.26
C VAL A 106 6.53 -13.10 -2.37
N GLU A 107 7.73 -12.86 -2.90
CA GLU A 107 8.81 -13.84 -3.00
C GLU A 107 9.98 -13.40 -2.12
N HIS A 108 10.43 -14.27 -1.23
CA HIS A 108 11.62 -14.06 -0.43
C HIS A 108 12.71 -15.03 -0.85
N SER A 109 13.90 -14.50 -1.14
CA SER A 109 15.08 -15.25 -1.54
C SER A 109 16.30 -14.73 -0.78
N GLY A 110 16.58 -15.32 0.38
CA GLY A 110 17.62 -14.82 1.27
C GLY A 110 17.28 -13.42 1.78
N ASN A 111 18.05 -12.42 1.39
CA ASN A 111 17.83 -11.02 1.74
C ASN A 111 17.07 -10.21 0.68
N ARG A 112 16.64 -10.89 -0.40
CA ARG A 112 15.89 -10.28 -1.48
C ARG A 112 14.40 -10.55 -1.28
N THR A 113 13.59 -9.50 -1.35
CA THR A 113 12.13 -9.62 -1.45
C THR A 113 11.69 -9.10 -2.82
N VAL A 114 10.84 -9.84 -3.53
CA VAL A 114 10.22 -9.40 -4.78
C VAL A 114 8.72 -9.37 -4.57
N LEU A 115 8.11 -8.22 -4.84
CA LEU A 115 6.65 -8.06 -4.87
C LEU A 115 6.22 -8.01 -6.33
N ARG A 116 5.27 -8.83 -6.75
CA ARG A 116 4.64 -8.77 -8.07
C ARG A 116 3.15 -8.60 -7.93
N LEU A 117 2.60 -7.63 -8.66
CA LEU A 117 1.18 -7.33 -8.68
C LEU A 117 0.60 -7.87 -9.99
N PHE A 118 -0.45 -8.66 -9.88
CA PHE A 118 -1.15 -9.26 -11.01
C PHE A 118 -2.59 -8.77 -11.07
N GLY A 119 -3.02 -8.38 -12.27
CA GLY A 119 -4.43 -8.07 -12.52
C GLY A 119 -5.31 -9.33 -12.52
N THR A 120 -6.62 -9.15 -12.65
CA THR A 120 -7.61 -10.24 -12.67
C THR A 120 -7.40 -11.26 -13.81
N GLN A 121 -6.75 -10.85 -14.89
CA GLN A 121 -6.40 -11.70 -16.03
C GLN A 121 -5.07 -12.46 -15.84
N GLY A 122 -4.42 -12.34 -14.67
CA GLY A 122 -3.12 -12.95 -14.40
C GLY A 122 -1.93 -12.23 -15.07
N VAL A 123 -2.16 -11.08 -15.70
CA VAL A 123 -1.09 -10.26 -16.29
C VAL A 123 -0.37 -9.50 -15.19
N GLN A 124 0.98 -9.57 -15.18
CA GLN A 124 1.79 -8.79 -14.26
C GLN A 124 1.71 -7.30 -14.59
N LEU A 125 1.24 -6.50 -13.64
CA LEU A 125 1.07 -5.05 -13.77
C LEU A 125 2.28 -4.29 -13.23
N ARG A 126 2.84 -4.73 -12.09
CA ARG A 126 3.98 -4.09 -11.42
C ARG A 126 4.90 -5.13 -10.80
N GLN A 127 6.17 -4.76 -10.63
CA GLN A 127 7.15 -5.52 -9.87
C GLN A 127 8.04 -4.57 -9.07
N PHE A 128 8.24 -4.89 -7.80
CA PHE A 128 9.17 -4.21 -6.91
C PHE A 128 10.19 -5.23 -6.40
N THR A 129 11.46 -4.83 -6.27
CA THR A 129 12.53 -5.70 -5.76
C THR A 129 13.30 -4.96 -4.68
N PHE A 130 13.40 -5.60 -3.52
CA PHE A 130 14.08 -5.11 -2.32
C PHE A 130 15.25 -6.03 -2.01
N THR A 131 16.33 -5.46 -1.48
CA THR A 131 17.48 -6.22 -0.99
C THR A 131 17.93 -5.60 0.32
N GLN A 132 17.85 -6.33 1.43
CA GLN A 132 18.23 -5.82 2.76
C GLN A 132 19.63 -6.33 3.18
N GLY A 133 20.55 -5.42 3.54
CA GLY A 133 21.80 -5.74 4.28
C GLY A 133 22.81 -6.73 3.64
N LEU A 134 23.88 -7.03 4.40
CA LEU A 134 24.97 -7.95 4.01
C LEU A 134 24.56 -9.42 4.20
N ALA A 135 24.61 -10.19 3.13
CA ALA A 135 24.16 -11.57 3.09
C ALA A 135 25.07 -12.53 3.88
N LEU A 136 24.53 -13.17 4.92
CA LEU A 136 25.10 -14.41 5.45
C LEU A 136 24.55 -15.57 4.60
N ASN A 137 25.40 -16.14 3.75
CA ASN A 137 25.05 -17.09 2.68
C ASN A 137 24.50 -18.46 3.14
N PHE A 138 24.28 -18.69 4.43
CA PHE A 138 24.17 -20.06 4.94
C PHE A 138 22.77 -20.66 4.90
N PHE A 139 21.69 -19.90 4.70
CA PHE A 139 20.33 -20.46 4.60
C PHE A 139 19.41 -19.62 3.70
N ARG A 140 19.61 -19.68 2.36
CA ARG A 140 18.69 -19.07 1.40
C ARG A 140 17.45 -19.96 1.20
N LYS A 141 16.51 -19.94 2.14
CA LYS A 141 15.19 -20.53 1.90
C LYS A 141 14.41 -19.62 0.97
N HIS A 142 14.12 -20.13 -0.23
CA HIS A 142 13.19 -19.49 -1.15
C HIS A 142 11.77 -19.84 -0.72
N HIS A 143 10.95 -18.83 -0.45
CA HIS A 143 9.52 -19.02 -0.21
C HIS A 143 8.73 -17.94 -0.92
N PHE A 144 7.53 -18.31 -1.34
CA PHE A 144 6.62 -17.37 -1.97
C PHE A 144 5.22 -17.56 -1.40
N THR A 145 4.45 -16.48 -1.38
CA THR A 145 3.06 -16.50 -0.97
C THR A 145 2.27 -15.56 -1.86
N LEU A 146 1.20 -16.08 -2.44
CA LEU A 146 0.26 -15.30 -3.24
C LEU A 146 -0.89 -14.88 -2.35
N TYR A 147 -1.09 -13.57 -2.25
CA TYR A 147 -2.19 -12.98 -1.50
C TYR A 147 -3.27 -12.51 -2.48
N PRO A 148 -4.56 -12.68 -2.11
CA PRO A 148 -5.65 -12.12 -2.88
C PRO A 148 -5.61 -10.58 -2.86
N PRO A 149 -6.39 -9.91 -3.73
CA PRO A 149 -6.59 -8.47 -3.66
C PRO A 149 -7.03 -8.02 -2.26
N LEU A 150 -6.61 -6.82 -1.87
CA LEU A 150 -7.06 -6.19 -0.63
C LEU A 150 -8.53 -5.78 -0.73
N ILE A 151 -8.97 -5.45 -1.96
CA ILE A 151 -10.33 -5.11 -2.32
C ILE A 151 -10.70 -5.88 -3.59
N SER A 152 -11.88 -6.49 -3.60
CA SER A 152 -12.39 -7.34 -4.68
C SER A 152 -13.67 -6.78 -5.29
#